data_AF-A0A0U1P1E0-F1
#
_entry.id   AF-A0A0U1P1E0-F1
#
_cell.length_a   1.000
_cell.length_b   1.000
_cell.length_c   1.000
_cell.angle_alpha   90.00
_cell.angle_beta   90.00
_cell.angle_gamma   90.00
#
_symmetry.space_group_name_H-M   'P 1'
#
loop_
_entity.id
_entity.type
_entity.pdbx_description
1 polymer ?
#
loop_
_entity_poly.entity_id
_entity_poly.type
_entity_poly.pdbx_seq_one_letter_code
_entity_poly.pdbx_strand_id
1 'polypeptide(L)'
;MFYWICWFYWVLFAFIFNKQNPYRLKLSVAVLVIIAISNIHFMVAGIELYASGILLLVISYVLISREKRRAIIYYFICSFIVTIAYVTFHLFELFDPVWIVFKKEWMMGICFCILSLLLQKHVKGRLLIIASGTMQGEILYAYFLSRYDIPYSIGSLAFLDVCLLTFMMITGWSALENAGSLFGNHFNYLGKTKQKSS
;
A
#
# COMPACT_ATOMS: atom_id res chain seq x y z
N MET A 1 -13.43 6.58 1.83
CA MET A 1 -12.47 6.97 2.90
C MET A 1 -11.23 7.67 2.36
N PHE A 2 -11.04 7.61 1.05
CA PHE A 2 -9.88 7.96 0.26
C PHE A 2 -9.42 9.38 0.51
N TYR A 3 -10.30 10.35 0.28
CA TYR A 3 -9.98 11.76 0.46
C TYR A 3 -9.56 12.09 1.89
N TRP A 4 -10.20 11.48 2.89
CA TRP A 4 -9.85 11.68 4.31
C TRP A 4 -8.45 11.15 4.64
N ILE A 5 -8.12 9.94 4.18
CA ILE A 5 -6.80 9.34 4.41
C ILE A 5 -5.73 10.11 3.62
N CYS A 6 -6.00 10.48 2.37
CA CYS A 6 -5.10 11.31 1.56
C CYS A 6 -4.83 12.68 2.20
N TRP A 7 -5.86 13.37 2.69
CA TRP A 7 -5.70 14.63 3.41
C TRP A 7 -4.88 14.45 4.68
N PHE A 8 -5.10 13.38 5.43
CA PHE A 8 -4.30 13.06 6.61
C PHE A 8 -2.81 12.84 6.25
N TYR A 9 -2.52 12.07 5.22
CA TYR A 9 -1.15 11.89 4.71
C TYR A 9 -0.53 13.19 4.22
N TRP A 10 -1.32 14.03 3.54
CA TRP A 10 -0.87 15.34 3.09
C TRP A 10 -0.47 16.21 4.28
N VAL A 11 -1.30 16.29 5.33
CA VAL A 11 -0.99 17.03 6.56
C VAL A 11 0.26 16.47 7.23
N LEU A 12 0.37 15.14 7.35
CA LEU A 12 1.56 14.48 7.92
C LEU A 12 2.85 14.86 7.17
N PHE A 13 2.84 14.79 5.83
CA PHE A 13 4.01 15.11 5.03
C PHE A 13 4.30 16.62 4.99
N ALA A 14 3.28 17.47 4.92
CA ALA A 14 3.46 18.92 4.83
C ALA A 14 3.93 19.55 6.15
N PHE A 15 3.34 19.14 7.27
CA PHE A 15 3.54 19.80 8.56
C PHE A 15 4.47 19.04 9.53
N ILE A 16 4.39 17.72 9.58
CA ILE A 16 5.05 16.93 10.64
C ILE A 16 6.45 16.46 10.21
N PHE A 17 6.69 16.24 8.92
CA PHE A 17 8.02 15.85 8.44
C PHE A 17 9.04 17.00 8.52
N ASN A 18 10.22 16.69 9.09
CA ASN A 18 11.29 17.66 9.38
C ASN A 18 11.70 18.45 8.11
N LYS A 19 11.87 19.77 8.26
CA LYS A 19 12.08 20.75 7.16
C LYS A 19 13.32 20.46 6.29
N GLN A 20 14.26 19.66 6.78
CA GLN A 20 15.54 19.36 6.12
C GLN A 20 15.49 18.20 5.13
N ASN A 21 14.35 17.49 4.98
CA ASN A 21 14.29 16.29 4.14
C ASN A 21 13.80 16.61 2.70
N PRO A 22 14.64 16.45 1.65
CA PRO A 22 14.29 16.85 0.27
C PRO A 22 13.18 15.99 -0.37
N TYR A 23 12.82 14.86 0.24
CA TYR A 23 11.73 13.99 -0.23
C TYR A 23 10.33 14.50 0.17
N ARG A 24 10.25 15.49 1.08
CA ARG A 24 8.98 16.02 1.62
C ARG A 24 8.07 16.61 0.53
N LEU A 25 8.62 17.50 -0.29
CA LEU A 25 7.87 18.14 -1.37
C LEU A 25 7.40 17.12 -2.41
N LYS A 26 8.26 16.17 -2.78
CA LYS A 26 7.91 15.13 -3.76
C LYS A 26 6.75 14.26 -3.29
N LEU A 27 6.74 13.86 -2.01
CA LEU A 27 5.67 13.04 -1.44
C LEU A 27 4.36 13.82 -1.26
N SER A 28 4.42 15.06 -0.76
CA SER A 28 3.23 15.90 -0.58
C SER A 28 2.57 16.25 -1.93
N VAL A 29 3.38 16.58 -2.95
CA VAL A 29 2.90 16.80 -4.32
C VAL A 29 2.34 15.50 -4.91
N ALA A 30 2.98 14.35 -4.70
CA ALA A 30 2.46 13.07 -5.18
C ALA A 30 1.07 12.75 -4.60
N VAL A 31 0.84 12.99 -3.31
CA VAL A 31 -0.49 12.81 -2.68
C VAL A 31 -1.52 13.77 -3.29
N LEU A 32 -1.17 15.04 -3.47
CA LEU A 32 -2.05 16.03 -4.12
C LEU A 32 -2.39 15.66 -5.56
N VAL A 33 -1.40 15.21 -6.34
CA VAL A 33 -1.58 14.76 -7.72
C VAL A 33 -2.51 13.54 -7.77
N ILE A 34 -2.35 12.59 -6.83
CA ILE A 34 -3.24 11.42 -6.71
C ILE A 34 -4.68 11.84 -6.41
N ILE A 35 -4.89 12.84 -5.54
CA ILE A 35 -6.22 13.40 -5.26
C ILE A 35 -6.80 14.11 -6.49
N ALA A 36 -5.98 14.88 -7.22
CA ALA A 36 -6.45 15.63 -8.38
C ALA A 36 -6.85 14.71 -9.55
N ILE A 37 -6.15 13.59 -9.70
CA ILE A 37 -6.34 12.65 -10.82
C ILE A 37 -7.33 11.53 -10.48
N SER A 38 -7.78 11.40 -9.22
CA SER A 38 -8.67 10.31 -8.79
C SER A 38 -10.04 10.28 -9.48
N ASN A 39 -10.52 11.40 -10.04
CA ASN A 39 -11.78 11.46 -10.79
C ASN A 39 -11.60 11.24 -12.31
N ILE A 40 -10.36 11.19 -12.81
CA ILE A 40 -10.10 10.99 -14.23
C ILE A 40 -10.16 9.50 -14.53
N HIS A 41 -11.16 9.11 -15.32
CA HIS A 41 -11.36 7.75 -15.80
C HIS A 41 -11.37 7.75 -17.33
N PHE A 42 -10.85 6.67 -17.91
CA PHE A 42 -10.80 6.41 -19.34
C PHE A 42 -11.51 5.10 -19.61
N MET A 43 -12.27 5.03 -20.69
CA MET A 43 -12.91 3.79 -21.11
C MET A 43 -12.04 3.14 -22.19
N VAL A 44 -11.44 1.99 -21.89
CA VAL A 44 -10.56 1.25 -22.81
C VAL A 44 -11.12 -0.14 -23.00
N ALA A 45 -11.48 -0.49 -24.25
CA ALA A 45 -12.00 -1.81 -24.62
C ALA A 45 -13.19 -2.30 -23.76
N GLY A 46 -14.10 -1.40 -23.36
CA GLY A 46 -15.26 -1.72 -22.51
C GLY A 46 -14.98 -1.79 -21.01
N ILE A 47 -13.73 -1.60 -20.59
CA ILE A 47 -13.30 -1.55 -19.19
C ILE A 47 -13.05 -0.08 -18.80
N GLU A 48 -13.63 0.36 -17.71
CA GLU A 48 -13.32 1.68 -17.13
C GLU A 48 -12.00 1.61 -16.38
N LEU A 49 -11.09 2.54 -16.66
CA LEU A 49 -9.74 2.57 -16.13
C LEU A 49 -9.45 3.93 -15.51
N TYR A 50 -9.23 3.96 -14.21
CA TYR A 50 -8.95 5.17 -13.45
C TYR A 50 -7.45 5.50 -13.47
N ALA A 51 -7.14 6.75 -13.79
CA ALA A 51 -5.76 7.22 -13.98
C ALA A 51 -4.92 7.17 -12.69
N SER A 52 -5.57 7.30 -11.53
CA SER A 52 -4.95 7.19 -10.20
C SER A 52 -4.30 5.84 -9.94
N GLY A 53 -4.94 4.73 -10.35
CA GLY A 53 -4.37 3.39 -10.22
C GLY A 53 -3.11 3.20 -11.07
N ILE A 54 -3.15 3.66 -12.33
CA ILE A 54 -1.97 3.63 -13.22
C ILE A 54 -0.82 4.42 -12.61
N LEU A 55 -1.09 5.64 -12.13
CA LEU A 55 -0.06 6.49 -11.53
C LEU A 55 0.60 5.82 -10.32
N LEU A 56 -0.19 5.15 -9.46
CA LEU A 56 0.33 4.43 -8.30
C LEU A 56 1.32 3.34 -8.73
N LEU A 57 0.99 2.59 -9.79
CA LEU A 57 1.86 1.55 -10.33
C LEU A 57 3.11 2.12 -11.00
N VAL A 58 2.99 3.20 -11.77
CA VAL A 58 4.15 3.89 -12.39
C VAL A 58 5.11 4.39 -11.32
N ILE A 59 4.60 5.06 -10.28
CA ILE A 59 5.42 5.55 -9.16
C ILE A 59 6.14 4.37 -8.47
N SER A 60 5.43 3.27 -8.26
CA SER A 60 5.99 2.08 -7.63
C SER A 60 7.12 1.46 -8.44
N TYR A 61 6.96 1.33 -9.76
CA TYR A 61 8.03 0.82 -10.63
C TYR A 61 9.22 1.77 -10.75
N VAL A 62 8.99 3.08 -10.82
CA VAL A 62 10.09 4.06 -10.82
C VAL A 62 10.91 3.95 -9.53
N LEU A 63 10.27 3.72 -8.39
CA LEU A 63 10.95 3.53 -7.11
C LEU A 63 11.68 2.18 -7.03
N ILE A 64 11.07 1.09 -7.52
CA ILE A 64 11.71 -0.24 -7.58
C ILE A 64 12.91 -0.23 -8.52
N SER A 65 12.84 0.46 -9.66
CA SER A 65 13.94 0.53 -10.64
C SER A 65 15.21 1.20 -10.10
N ARG A 66 15.10 2.00 -9.04
CA ARG A 66 16.25 2.62 -8.36
C ARG A 66 16.98 1.68 -7.41
N GLU A 67 16.42 0.50 -7.13
CA GLU A 67 17.03 -0.50 -6.25
C GLU A 67 18.03 -1.40 -6.99
N LYS A 68 18.83 -2.15 -6.23
CA LYS A 68 19.81 -3.10 -6.79
C LYS A 68 19.12 -4.22 -7.57
N ARG A 69 19.72 -4.70 -8.66
CA ARG A 69 19.16 -5.79 -9.51
C ARG A 69 18.65 -7.02 -8.74
N ARG A 70 19.37 -7.45 -7.70
CA ARG A 70 18.93 -8.57 -6.83
C ARG A 70 17.66 -8.24 -6.04
N ALA A 71 17.55 -7.00 -5.54
CA ALA A 71 16.37 -6.53 -4.84
C ALA A 71 15.18 -6.39 -5.80
N ILE A 72 15.39 -5.98 -7.05
CA ILE A 72 14.32 -5.90 -8.06
C ILE A 72 13.64 -7.25 -8.27
N ILE A 73 14.43 -8.33 -8.44
CA ILE A 73 13.88 -9.69 -8.61
C ILE A 73 13.09 -10.11 -7.37
N TYR A 74 13.59 -9.81 -6.18
CA TYR A 74 12.88 -10.07 -4.93
C TYR A 74 11.54 -9.31 -4.85
N TYR A 75 11.54 -8.01 -5.16
CA TYR A 75 10.33 -7.19 -5.22
C TYR A 75 9.31 -7.73 -6.23
N PHE A 76 9.78 -8.24 -7.37
CA PHE A 76 8.92 -8.82 -8.39
C PHE A 76 8.23 -10.10 -7.88
N ILE A 77 8.98 -11.03 -7.26
CA ILE A 77 8.42 -12.25 -6.68
C ILE A 77 7.42 -11.92 -5.57
N CYS A 78 7.76 -10.98 -4.68
CA CYS A 78 6.86 -10.53 -3.62
C CYS A 78 5.59 -9.89 -4.19
N SER A 79 5.71 -9.03 -5.19
CA SER A 79 4.57 -8.42 -5.89
C SER A 79 3.67 -9.49 -6.51
N PHE A 80 4.25 -10.53 -7.11
CA PHE A 80 3.50 -11.62 -7.73
C PHE A 80 2.69 -12.44 -6.71
N ILE A 81 3.25 -12.69 -5.53
CA ILE A 81 2.52 -13.34 -4.43
C ILE A 81 1.31 -12.49 -4.01
N VAL A 82 1.49 -11.17 -3.91
CA VAL A 82 0.41 -10.22 -3.58
C VAL A 82 -0.64 -10.19 -4.69
N THR A 83 -0.24 -10.21 -5.96
CA THR A 83 -1.14 -10.30 -7.13
C THR A 83 -2.03 -11.53 -7.04
N ILE A 84 -1.46 -12.71 -6.78
CA ILE A 84 -2.22 -13.95 -6.64
C ILE A 84 -3.18 -13.86 -5.45
N ALA A 85 -2.71 -13.38 -4.30
CA ALA A 85 -3.54 -13.22 -3.12
C ALA A 85 -4.73 -12.29 -3.38
N TYR A 86 -4.50 -11.18 -4.11
CA TYR A 86 -5.53 -10.23 -4.49
C TYR A 86 -6.61 -10.85 -5.38
N VAL A 87 -6.20 -11.51 -6.47
CA VAL A 87 -7.14 -12.19 -7.38
C VAL A 87 -7.92 -13.26 -6.63
N THR A 88 -7.23 -14.05 -5.81
CA THR A 88 -7.85 -15.12 -5.01
C THR A 88 -8.91 -14.57 -4.08
N PHE A 89 -8.64 -13.47 -3.38
CA PHE A 89 -9.61 -12.84 -2.48
C PHE A 89 -10.87 -12.38 -3.23
N HIS A 90 -10.72 -11.70 -4.37
CA HIS A 90 -11.87 -11.27 -5.16
C HIS A 90 -12.63 -12.43 -5.79
N LEU A 91 -11.94 -13.50 -6.17
CA LEU A 91 -12.58 -14.71 -6.68
C LEU A 91 -13.39 -15.42 -5.59
N PHE A 92 -12.87 -15.48 -4.36
CA PHE A 92 -13.61 -15.98 -3.20
C PHE A 92 -14.85 -15.14 -2.91
N GLU A 93 -14.75 -13.80 -2.97
CA GLU A 93 -15.90 -12.89 -2.85
C GLU A 93 -16.96 -13.16 -3.93
N LEU A 94 -16.55 -13.49 -5.15
CA LEU A 94 -17.46 -13.78 -6.25
C LEU A 94 -18.19 -15.13 -6.09
N PHE A 95 -17.52 -16.15 -5.55
CA PHE A 95 -18.10 -17.49 -5.43
C PHE A 95 -18.89 -17.71 -4.13
N ASP A 96 -18.45 -17.16 -3.00
CA ASP A 96 -19.12 -17.33 -1.71
C ASP A 96 -19.08 -16.04 -0.87
N PRO A 97 -20.16 -15.23 -0.92
CA PRO A 97 -20.21 -13.96 -0.20
C PRO A 97 -20.36 -14.11 1.32
N VAL A 98 -20.63 -15.32 1.84
CA VAL A 98 -20.79 -15.58 3.29
C VAL A 98 -19.50 -15.35 4.05
N TRP A 99 -18.35 -15.46 3.38
CA TRP A 99 -17.03 -15.19 3.97
C TRP A 99 -16.82 -13.72 4.34
N ILE A 100 -17.60 -12.78 3.80
CA ILE A 100 -17.48 -11.35 4.09
C ILE A 100 -18.20 -11.04 5.40
N VAL A 101 -17.51 -11.31 6.52
CA VAL A 101 -18.04 -11.08 7.88
C VAL A 101 -18.03 -9.60 8.26
N PHE A 102 -17.13 -8.80 7.67
CA PHE A 102 -16.98 -7.36 7.90
C PHE A 102 -16.90 -6.58 6.58
N LYS A 103 -16.83 -5.24 6.64
CA LYS A 103 -16.57 -4.41 5.45
C LYS A 103 -15.35 -4.94 4.68
N LYS A 104 -15.56 -5.30 3.41
CA LYS A 104 -14.57 -5.92 2.53
C LYS A 104 -13.24 -5.16 2.49
N GLU A 105 -13.29 -3.84 2.57
CA GLU A 105 -12.11 -2.98 2.52
C GLU A 105 -11.18 -3.21 3.71
N TRP A 106 -11.75 -3.44 4.89
CA TRP A 106 -10.99 -3.71 6.12
C TRP A 106 -10.40 -5.12 6.10
N MET A 107 -11.15 -6.11 5.63
CA MET A 107 -10.66 -7.48 5.52
C MET A 107 -9.47 -7.57 4.56
N MET A 108 -9.59 -6.96 3.38
CA MET A 108 -8.49 -6.86 2.43
C MET A 108 -7.30 -6.09 3.00
N GLY A 109 -7.56 -4.95 3.64
CA GLY A 109 -6.50 -4.14 4.24
C GLY A 109 -5.70 -4.89 5.30
N ILE A 110 -6.37 -5.62 6.20
CA ILE A 110 -5.72 -6.43 7.23
C ILE A 110 -4.93 -7.58 6.59
N CYS A 111 -5.54 -8.30 5.64
CA CYS A 111 -4.89 -9.41 4.94
C CYS A 111 -3.61 -8.96 4.24
N PHE A 112 -3.67 -7.90 3.45
CA PHE A 112 -2.51 -7.36 2.74
C PHE A 112 -1.50 -6.72 3.69
N CYS A 113 -1.93 -6.12 4.80
CA CYS A 113 -1.03 -5.64 5.83
C CYS A 113 -0.19 -6.80 6.37
N ILE A 114 -0.82 -7.89 6.83
CA ILE A 114 -0.12 -9.08 7.34
C ILE A 114 0.80 -9.67 6.26
N LEU A 115 0.32 -9.79 5.03
CA LEU A 115 1.11 -10.31 3.92
C LEU A 115 2.36 -9.45 3.68
N SER A 116 2.22 -8.11 3.72
CA SER A 116 3.34 -7.19 3.55
C SER A 116 4.37 -7.29 4.68
N LEU A 117 3.92 -7.48 5.93
CA LEU A 117 4.78 -7.64 7.10
C LEU A 117 5.62 -8.92 6.99
N LEU A 118 5.03 -9.99 6.47
CA LEU A 118 5.68 -11.29 6.29
C LEU A 118 6.66 -11.27 5.11
N LEU A 119 6.30 -10.60 4.01
CA LEU A 119 7.12 -10.57 2.80
C LEU A 119 8.28 -9.59 2.87
N GLN A 120 8.22 -8.51 3.65
CA GLN A 120 9.26 -7.48 3.60
C GLN A 120 9.55 -6.88 4.97
N LYS A 121 10.83 -6.67 5.28
CA LYS A 121 11.27 -6.07 6.56
C LYS A 121 11.21 -4.56 6.55
N HIS A 122 11.51 -3.94 5.41
CA HIS A 122 11.57 -2.48 5.30
C HIS A 122 10.21 -1.88 4.93
N VAL A 123 9.77 -0.86 5.67
CA VAL A 123 8.50 -0.14 5.44
C VAL A 123 8.34 0.33 4.00
N LYS A 124 9.40 0.91 3.42
CA LYS A 124 9.39 1.36 2.01
C LYS A 124 9.09 0.21 1.07
N GLY A 125 9.72 -0.94 1.29
CA GLY A 125 9.51 -2.12 0.48
C GLY A 125 8.10 -2.71 0.67
N ARG A 126 7.56 -2.70 1.90
CA ARG A 126 6.19 -3.14 2.21
C ARG A 126 5.15 -2.34 1.41
N LEU A 127 5.31 -1.01 1.37
CA LEU A 127 4.41 -0.14 0.61
C LEU A 127 4.52 -0.40 -0.90
N LEU A 128 5.74 -0.58 -1.43
CA LEU A 128 5.97 -0.81 -2.85
C LEU A 128 5.36 -2.14 -3.34
N ILE A 129 5.54 -3.23 -2.60
CA ILE A 129 4.99 -4.54 -3.00
C ILE A 129 3.45 -4.55 -2.96
N ILE A 130 2.84 -3.84 -2.01
CA ILE A 130 1.39 -3.71 -1.94
C ILE A 130 0.90 -2.85 -3.10
N ALA A 131 1.52 -1.70 -3.35
CA ALA A 131 1.14 -0.81 -4.43
C ALA A 131 1.21 -1.50 -5.81
N SER A 132 2.32 -2.17 -6.11
CA SER A 132 2.49 -2.86 -7.39
C SER A 132 1.66 -4.14 -7.47
N GLY A 133 1.64 -4.95 -6.41
CA GLY A 133 0.98 -6.25 -6.40
C GLY A 133 -0.55 -6.15 -6.45
N THR A 134 -1.14 -5.23 -5.69
CA THR A 134 -2.60 -5.04 -5.71
C THR A 134 -3.07 -4.49 -7.06
N MET A 135 -2.35 -3.54 -7.66
CA MET A 135 -2.70 -3.03 -8.99
C MET A 135 -2.51 -4.08 -10.10
N GLN A 136 -1.43 -4.87 -10.06
CA GLN A 136 -1.27 -6.01 -10.98
C GLN A 136 -2.40 -7.04 -10.80
N GLY A 137 -2.78 -7.30 -9.55
CA GLY A 137 -3.89 -8.21 -9.21
C GLY A 137 -5.20 -7.72 -9.77
N GLU A 138 -5.46 -6.41 -9.67
CA GLU A 138 -6.67 -5.79 -10.19
C GLU A 138 -6.76 -5.86 -11.72
N ILE A 139 -5.65 -5.60 -12.42
CA ILE A 139 -5.57 -5.78 -13.88
C ILE A 139 -5.81 -7.24 -14.26
N LEU A 140 -5.21 -8.18 -13.54
CA LEU A 140 -5.36 -9.62 -13.81
C LEU A 140 -6.80 -10.09 -13.53
N TYR A 141 -7.43 -9.59 -12.47
CA TYR A 141 -8.82 -9.87 -12.13
C TYR A 141 -9.78 -9.32 -13.18
N ALA A 142 -9.57 -8.07 -13.62
CA ALA A 142 -10.37 -7.45 -14.68
C ALA A 142 -10.24 -8.20 -16.01
N TYR A 143 -9.03 -8.66 -16.35
CA TYR A 143 -8.82 -9.52 -17.52
C TYR A 143 -9.59 -10.84 -17.40
N PHE A 144 -9.60 -11.46 -16.22
CA PHE A 144 -10.37 -12.68 -15.97
C PHE A 144 -11.89 -12.43 -16.13
N LEU A 145 -12.41 -11.35 -15.56
CA LEU A 145 -13.84 -10.98 -15.65
C LEU A 145 -14.28 -10.57 -17.06
N SER A 146 -13.41 -9.91 -17.83
CA SER A 146 -13.71 -9.54 -19.22
C SER A 146 -14.00 -10.75 -20.11
N ARG A 147 -13.46 -11.93 -19.76
CA ARG A 147 -13.76 -13.18 -20.47
C ARG A 147 -15.19 -13.68 -20.22
N TYR A 148 -15.84 -13.19 -19.18
CA TYR A 148 -17.22 -13.51 -18.81
C TYR A 148 -18.18 -12.34 -19.10
N ASP A 149 -17.74 -11.33 -19.87
CA ASP A 149 -18.53 -10.11 -20.19
C ASP A 149 -19.06 -9.35 -18.97
N ILE A 150 -18.40 -9.49 -17.80
CA ILE A 150 -18.77 -8.76 -16.59
C ILE A 150 -18.02 -7.42 -16.61
N PRO A 151 -18.73 -6.28 -16.66
CA PRO A 151 -18.09 -4.96 -16.64
C PRO A 151 -17.43 -4.74 -15.27
N TYR A 152 -16.12 -4.52 -15.29
CA TYR A 152 -15.32 -4.27 -14.09
C TYR A 152 -14.43 -3.05 -14.28
N SER A 153 -14.46 -2.13 -13.31
CA SER A 153 -13.69 -0.89 -13.36
C SER A 153 -12.34 -1.06 -12.64
N ILE A 154 -11.25 -0.89 -13.38
CA ILE A 154 -9.86 -0.95 -12.92
C ILE A 154 -9.47 0.40 -12.29
N GLY A 155 -8.92 0.40 -11.08
CA GLY A 155 -8.38 1.55 -10.36
C GLY A 155 -9.44 2.37 -9.64
N SER A 156 -10.63 1.78 -9.43
CA SER A 156 -11.78 2.49 -8.88
C SER A 156 -11.49 3.15 -7.52
N LEU A 157 -12.33 4.09 -7.11
CA LEU A 157 -12.26 4.72 -5.78
C LEU A 157 -12.30 3.67 -4.64
N ALA A 158 -13.01 2.56 -4.83
CA ALA A 158 -13.05 1.46 -3.86
C ALA A 158 -11.70 0.74 -3.75
N PHE A 159 -11.01 0.50 -4.87
CA PHE A 159 -9.65 -0.04 -4.85
C PHE A 159 -8.68 0.89 -4.12
N LEU A 160 -8.74 2.18 -4.43
CA LEU A 160 -7.89 3.18 -3.79
C LEU A 160 -8.15 3.30 -2.28
N ASP A 161 -9.42 3.14 -1.85
CA ASP A 161 -9.80 3.03 -0.44
C ASP A 161 -9.04 1.89 0.26
N VAL A 162 -9.01 0.70 -0.36
CA VAL A 162 -8.29 -0.47 0.18
C VAL A 162 -6.78 -0.23 0.22
N CYS A 163 -6.19 0.29 -0.86
CA CYS A 163 -4.75 0.58 -0.90
C CYS A 163 -4.33 1.57 0.18
N LEU A 164 -5.05 2.68 0.33
CA LEU A 164 -4.74 3.68 1.35
C LEU A 164 -4.96 3.18 2.77
N LEU A 165 -6.01 2.40 3.01
CA LEU A 165 -6.25 1.77 4.30
C LEU A 165 -5.11 0.81 4.66
N THR A 166 -4.64 0.03 3.69
CA THR A 166 -3.47 -0.86 3.85
C THR A 166 -2.20 -0.07 4.16
N PHE A 167 -1.95 1.03 3.44
CA PHE A 167 -0.80 1.89 3.72
C PHE A 167 -0.87 2.52 5.11
N MET A 168 -2.06 2.95 5.53
CA MET A 168 -2.30 3.49 6.87
C MET A 168 -1.98 2.45 7.94
N MET A 169 -2.42 1.20 7.76
CA MET A 169 -2.09 0.11 8.68
C MET A 169 -0.60 -0.21 8.72
N ILE A 170 0.07 -0.30 7.55
CA ILE A 170 1.51 -0.58 7.48
C ILE A 170 2.32 0.53 8.16
N THR A 171 2.00 1.79 7.87
CA THR A 171 2.70 2.93 8.47
C THR A 171 2.43 3.04 9.97
N GLY A 172 1.19 2.78 10.42
CA GLY A 172 0.83 2.70 11.83
C GLY A 172 1.60 1.61 12.58
N TRP A 173 1.68 0.40 12.00
CA TRP A 173 2.45 -0.70 12.57
C TRP A 173 3.94 -0.36 12.68
N SER A 174 4.52 0.21 11.62
CA SER A 174 5.93 0.60 11.65
C SER A 174 6.25 1.77 12.58
N ALA A 175 5.29 2.68 12.81
CA ALA A 175 5.43 3.69 13.85
C ALA A 175 5.46 3.06 15.25
N LEU A 176 4.65 2.03 15.49
CA LEU A 176 4.62 1.26 16.74
C LEU A 176 5.90 0.45 16.96
N GLU A 177 6.43 -0.21 15.92
CA GLU A 177 7.73 -0.89 15.96
C GLU A 177 8.85 0.09 16.37
N ASN A 178 8.87 1.29 15.78
CA ASN A 178 9.88 2.28 16.08
C ASN A 178 9.74 2.84 17.50
N ALA A 179 8.51 3.16 17.95
CA ALA A 179 8.24 3.59 19.31
C ALA A 179 8.64 2.53 20.36
N GLY A 180 8.32 1.26 20.10
CA GLY A 180 8.73 0.14 20.96
C GLY A 180 10.25 0.02 21.08
N SER A 181 10.97 0.19 19.97
CA SER A 181 12.45 0.16 19.97
C SER A 181 13.06 1.32 20.77
N LEU A 182 12.44 2.51 20.76
CA LEU A 182 12.87 3.67 21.54
C LEU A 182 12.69 3.43 23.04
N PHE A 183 11.55 2.87 23.46
CA PHE A 183 11.31 2.50 24.86
C PHE A 183 12.28 1.40 25.34
N GLY A 184 12.54 0.38 24.51
CA GLY A 184 13.51 -0.66 24.84
C GLY A 184 14.94 -0.14 25.00
N ASN A 185 15.34 0.83 24.18
CA ASN A 185 16.65 1.47 24.28
C ASN A 185 16.77 2.37 25.52
N HIS A 186 15.73 3.11 25.89
CA HIS A 186 15.71 3.89 27.14
C HIS A 186 15.80 3.00 28.38
N PHE A 187 15.14 1.85 28.38
CA PHE A 187 15.20 0.90 29.50
C PHE A 187 16.59 0.23 29.62
N ASN A 188 17.19 -0.15 28.49
CA ASN A 188 18.57 -0.69 28.47
C ASN A 188 19.63 0.34 28.88
N TYR A 189 19.42 1.63 28.58
CA TYR A 189 20.31 2.71 29.04
C TYR A 189 20.25 2.89 30.56
N LEU A 190 19.05 2.80 31.15
CA LEU A 190 18.84 2.81 32.61
C LEU A 190 19.42 1.58 33.33
N GLY A 191 19.46 0.42 32.67
CA GLY A 191 20.13 -0.78 33.19
C GLY A 191 21.65 -0.65 33.24
N LYS A 192 22.26 -0.03 32.22
CA LYS A 192 23.73 0.16 32.14
C LYS A 192 24.26 1.22 33.11
N THR A 193 23.47 2.23 33.48
CA THR A 193 23.87 3.21 34.50
C THR A 193 23.88 2.63 35.91
N LYS A 194 23.00 1.65 36.22
CA LYS A 194 23.03 0.95 37.52
C LYS A 194 24.25 0.04 37.69
N GLN A 195 24.76 -0.56 36.61
CA GLN A 195 25.87 -1.52 36.70
C GLN A 195 27.26 -0.86 36.77
N LYS A 196 27.37 0.45 36.52
CA LYS A 196 28.62 1.23 36.72
C LYS A 196 28.72 1.92 38.09
N SER A 197 27.70 1.79 38.94
CA SER A 197 27.60 2.45 40.25
C SER A 197 27.80 1.49 41.43
N SER A 198 28.20 0.24 41.17
CA SER A 198 28.55 -0.76 42.19
C SER A 198 29.95 -1.29 41.92
#